data_AF-A0A9D7XEY0-F1
#
_entry.id   AF-A0A9D7XEY0-F1
#
_cell.length_a   1.000
_cell.length_b   1.000
_cell.length_c   1.000
_cell.angle_alpha   90.00
_cell.angle_beta   90.00
_cell.angle_gamma   90.00
#
_symmetry.space_group_name_H-M   'P 1'
#
loop_
_entity.id
_entity.type
_entity.pdbx_description
1 polymer ?
#
loop_
_entity_poly.entity_id
_entity_poly.type
_entity_poly.pdbx_seq_one_letter_code
_entity_poly.pdbx_strand_id
1 'polypeptide(L)'
;PQLRFVEIGEQRASLDAQVEIASIIHGGATPRLIKLPAAPDRSTEIVFDNGDGLVTPAFVDPYTGEHLGSVAATTWLPGLTRKLHGGWPSEIPAPGCSNSALAGRW
;
A
#
# COMPACT_ATOMS: atom_id res chain seq x y z
N PRO A 1 2.27 -9.37 14.29
CA PRO A 1 2.42 -8.25 15.25
C PRO A 1 3.85 -7.68 15.32
N GLN A 2 4.87 -8.55 15.31
CA GLN A 2 6.29 -8.15 15.42
C GLN A 2 6.85 -7.41 14.20
N LEU A 3 6.41 -7.75 12.98
CA LEU A 3 6.86 -7.12 11.72
C LEU A 3 6.68 -5.59 11.64
N ARG A 4 5.86 -5.01 12.53
CA ARG A 4 5.54 -3.59 12.55
C ARG A 4 6.50 -2.76 13.38
N PHE A 5 7.34 -3.40 14.19
CA PHE A 5 8.23 -2.73 15.13
C PHE A 5 9.68 -2.98 14.74
N VAL A 6 10.52 -1.96 14.95
CA VAL A 6 11.95 -1.98 14.66
C VAL A 6 12.71 -1.29 15.78
N GLU A 7 14.01 -1.57 15.89
CA GLU A 7 14.89 -0.75 16.71
C GLU A 7 15.16 0.59 16.01
N ILE A 8 15.21 1.67 16.78
CA ILE A 8 15.44 3.02 16.23
C ILE A 8 16.92 3.15 15.88
N GLY A 9 17.23 3.26 14.59
CA GLY A 9 18.57 3.55 14.10
C GLY A 9 18.86 5.05 13.98
N GLU A 10 20.12 5.40 13.75
CA GLU A 10 20.58 6.79 13.64
C GLU A 10 20.18 7.45 12.31
N GLN A 11 20.26 6.70 11.21
CA GLN A 11 19.95 7.19 9.87
C GLN A 11 19.04 6.22 9.13
N ARG A 12 18.07 6.76 8.40
CA ARG A 12 17.19 5.97 7.55
C ARG A 12 17.87 5.61 6.23
N ALA A 13 17.68 4.36 5.79
CA ALA A 13 17.92 3.96 4.42
C ALA A 13 17.04 4.80 3.47
N SER A 14 17.52 5.02 2.24
CA SER A 14 16.71 5.72 1.24
C SER A 14 15.41 4.97 0.98
N LEU A 15 14.34 5.72 0.65
CA LEU A 15 13.07 5.11 0.32
C LEU A 15 13.19 4.18 -0.89
N ASP A 16 14.00 4.58 -1.87
CA ASP A 16 14.24 3.79 -3.08
C ASP A 16 14.86 2.43 -2.74
N ALA A 17 15.84 2.36 -1.83
CA ALA A 17 16.43 1.10 -1.40
C ALA A 17 15.40 0.19 -0.69
N GLN A 18 14.54 0.78 0.14
CA GLN A 18 13.46 0.04 0.83
C GLN A 18 12.42 -0.50 -0.16
N VAL A 19 12.10 0.26 -1.20
CA VAL A 19 11.17 -0.16 -2.25
C VAL A 19 11.81 -1.23 -3.14
N GLU A 20 13.07 -1.06 -3.51
CA GLU A 20 13.81 -1.99 -4.35
C GLU A 20 13.87 -3.37 -3.70
N ILE A 21 14.31 -3.47 -2.44
CA ILE A 21 14.40 -4.77 -1.73
C ILE A 21 13.03 -5.44 -1.63
N ALA A 22 11.98 -4.69 -1.30
CA ALA A 22 10.64 -5.24 -1.18
C ALA A 22 10.11 -5.72 -2.54
N SER A 23 10.39 -4.97 -3.61
CA SER A 23 9.96 -5.32 -4.97
C SER A 23 10.68 -6.58 -5.46
N ILE A 24 12.00 -6.70 -5.24
CA ILE A 24 12.78 -7.89 -5.59
C ILE A 24 12.19 -9.15 -4.92
N ILE A 25 11.86 -9.06 -3.63
CA ILE A 25 11.29 -10.18 -2.87
C ILE A 25 9.90 -10.56 -3.37
N HIS A 26 9.14 -9.60 -3.89
CA HIS A 26 7.82 -9.83 -4.48
C HIS A 26 7.89 -10.04 -6.01
N GLY A 27 9.01 -10.57 -6.51
CA GLY A 27 9.14 -10.95 -7.93
C GLY A 27 9.18 -9.78 -8.90
N GLY A 28 9.64 -8.61 -8.45
CA GLY A 28 9.67 -7.37 -9.24
C GLY A 28 8.33 -6.64 -9.30
N ALA A 29 7.35 -7.01 -8.47
CA ALA A 29 6.05 -6.36 -8.44
C ALA A 29 6.16 -4.86 -8.11
N THR A 30 5.33 -4.04 -8.75
CA THR A 30 5.25 -2.61 -8.43
C THR A 30 4.43 -2.40 -7.16
N PRO A 31 4.90 -1.59 -6.19
CA PRO A 31 4.10 -1.24 -5.03
C PRO A 31 2.83 -0.49 -5.41
N ARG A 32 1.70 -0.89 -4.82
CA ARG A 32 0.43 -0.17 -4.94
C ARG A 32 0.33 0.98 -3.94
N LEU A 33 0.90 0.80 -2.75
CA LEU A 33 0.87 1.78 -1.67
C LEU A 33 2.12 1.64 -0.82
N ILE A 34 2.72 2.77 -0.47
CA ILE A 34 3.83 2.86 0.46
C ILE A 34 3.35 3.70 1.65
N LYS A 35 3.40 3.13 2.85
CA LYS A 35 3.11 3.83 4.09
C LYS A 35 4.39 4.03 4.87
N LEU A 36 4.81 5.29 4.94
CA LEU A 36 5.93 5.68 5.78
C LEU A 36 5.55 5.57 7.27
N PRO A 37 6.50 5.17 8.13
CA PRO A 37 6.23 5.01 9.55
C PRO A 37 5.97 6.37 10.20
N ALA A 38 4.83 6.48 10.88
CA ALA A 38 4.42 7.69 11.62
C ALA A 38 5.12 7.85 12.97
N ALA A 39 5.71 6.77 13.49
CA ALA A 39 6.52 6.76 14.72
C ALA A 39 7.89 6.12 14.40
N PRO A 40 8.97 6.50 15.11
CA PRO A 40 10.32 6.06 14.78
C PRO A 40 10.54 4.55 15.02
N ASP A 41 9.79 3.94 15.93
CA ASP A 41 9.84 2.51 16.27
C ASP A 41 9.02 1.63 15.31
N ARG A 42 8.71 2.13 14.10
CA ARG A 42 7.82 1.47 13.14
C ARG A 42 8.51 1.18 11.82
N SER A 43 8.19 0.02 11.26
CA SER A 43 8.62 -0.36 9.91
C SER A 43 7.85 0.39 8.82
N THR A 44 8.47 0.48 7.65
CA THR A 44 7.79 0.92 6.42
C THR A 44 6.90 -0.22 5.91
N GLU A 45 5.63 0.06 5.64
CA GLU A 45 4.69 -0.90 5.06
C GLU A 45 4.54 -0.64 3.56
N ILE A 46 4.89 -1.62 2.75
CA ILE A 46 4.82 -1.58 1.29
C ILE A 46 3.81 -2.62 0.84
N VAL A 47 2.75 -2.19 0.15
CA VAL A 47 1.63 -3.03 -0.22
C VAL A 47 1.70 -3.39 -1.69
N PHE A 48 1.71 -4.69 -1.98
CA PHE A 48 1.69 -5.23 -3.34
C PHE A 48 0.31 -5.79 -3.68
N ASP A 49 -0.05 -5.74 -4.96
CA ASP A 49 -1.20 -6.44 -5.51
C ASP A 49 -0.78 -7.85 -5.94
N ASN A 50 -1.59 -8.86 -5.62
CA ASN A 50 -1.31 -10.26 -5.99
C ASN A 50 -1.98 -10.68 -7.31
N GLY A 51 -2.73 -9.80 -7.97
CA GLY A 51 -3.45 -10.09 -9.22
C GLY A 51 -4.78 -10.84 -9.02
N ASP A 52 -5.09 -11.30 -7.80
CA ASP A 52 -6.33 -11.99 -7.42
C ASP A 52 -7.31 -11.08 -6.65
N GLY A 53 -7.05 -9.76 -6.70
CA GLY A 53 -7.78 -8.73 -5.97
C GLY A 53 -7.42 -8.65 -4.48
N LEU A 54 -6.47 -9.47 -4.01
CA LEU A 54 -5.90 -9.37 -2.66
C LEU A 54 -4.59 -8.58 -2.67
N VAL A 55 -4.26 -8.06 -1.50
CA VAL A 55 -3.03 -7.29 -1.29
C VAL A 55 -2.16 -7.93 -0.22
N THR A 56 -0.85 -7.91 -0.44
CA THR A 56 0.17 -8.43 0.47
C THR A 56 1.00 -7.26 0.99
N PRO A 57 0.92 -6.92 2.29
CA PRO A 57 1.86 -5.97 2.88
C PRO A 57 3.20 -6.67 3.17
N ALA A 58 4.27 -6.01 2.75
CA ALA A 58 5.65 -6.27 3.10
C ALA A 58 6.13 -5.22 4.10
N PHE A 59 6.95 -5.62 5.05
CA PHE A 59 7.50 -4.75 6.06
C PHE A 59 9.01 -4.65 5.88
N VAL A 60 9.51 -3.42 5.84
CA VAL A 60 10.94 -3.12 5.67
C VAL A 60 11.39 -2.28 6.85
N ASP A 61 12.56 -2.59 7.38
CA ASP A 61 13.22 -1.76 8.38
C ASP A 61 13.70 -0.45 7.72
N PRO A 62 13.22 0.71 8.17
CA PRO A 62 13.56 1.99 7.55
C PRO A 62 15.00 2.42 7.83
N TYR A 63 15.68 1.82 8.79
CA TYR A 63 17.06 2.14 9.19
C TYR A 63 18.06 1.22 8.49
N THR A 64 17.79 -0.08 8.47
CA THR A 64 18.72 -1.06 7.85
C THR A 64 18.40 -1.34 6.38
N GLY A 65 17.17 -1.07 5.94
CA GLY A 65 16.69 -1.46 4.61
C GLY A 65 16.41 -2.96 4.49
N GLU A 66 16.38 -3.70 5.59
CA GLU A 66 16.12 -5.15 5.56
C GLU A 66 14.64 -5.47 5.47
N HIS A 67 14.30 -6.53 4.72
CA HIS A 67 12.95 -7.06 4.70
C HIS A 67 12.68 -7.88 5.96
N LEU A 68 11.71 -7.43 6.74
CA LEU A 68 11.32 -8.07 7.98
C LEU A 68 10.36 -9.25 7.75
N GLY A 69 9.63 -9.21 6.64
CA GLY A 69 8.66 -10.23 6.28
C GLY A 69 7.41 -9.66 5.60
N SER A 70 6.54 -10.55 5.16
CA SER A 70 5.25 -10.20 4.54
C SER A 70 4.12 -10.94 5.22
N VAL A 71 2.92 -10.37 5.18
CA VAL A 71 1.71 -11.04 5.68
C VAL A 71 0.92 -11.58 4.50
N ALA A 72 0.58 -12.88 4.55
CA ALA A 72 -0.25 -13.50 3.52
C ALA A 72 -1.56 -12.72 3.32
N ALA A 73 -1.94 -12.54 2.06
CA ALA A 73 -3.06 -11.70 1.67
C ALA A 73 -4.42 -12.17 2.23
N THR A 74 -4.53 -13.46 2.57
CA THR A 74 -5.70 -14.08 3.23
C THR A 74 -5.77 -13.81 4.73
N THR A 75 -4.65 -13.51 5.38
CA THR A 75 -4.56 -13.18 6.81
C THR A 75 -4.62 -11.67 7.05
N TRP A 76 -4.47 -10.88 5.99
CA TRP A 76 -4.57 -9.42 6.06
C TRP A 76 -6.04 -8.97 6.05
N LEU A 77 -6.60 -8.78 7.24
CA LEU A 77 -7.99 -8.35 7.47
C LEU A 77 -8.44 -7.12 6.66
N PRO A 78 -7.64 -6.05 6.44
CA PRO A 78 -8.04 -4.96 5.57
C PRO A 78 -8.21 -5.34 4.08
N GLY A 79 -7.45 -6.34 3.61
CA GLY A 79 -7.62 -6.93 2.28
C GLY A 79 -8.84 -7.84 2.22
N LEU A 80 -9.07 -8.63 3.27
CA LEU A 80 -10.23 -9.51 3.40
C LEU A 80 -11.55 -8.73 3.52
N THR A 81 -11.59 -7.64 4.31
CA THR A 81 -12.77 -6.78 4.41
C THR A 81 -13.04 -6.06 3.10
N ARG A 82 -12.01 -5.62 2.35
CA ARG A 82 -12.18 -5.06 1.00
C ARG A 82 -12.71 -6.09 -0.02
N LYS A 83 -12.32 -7.37 0.10
CA LYS A 83 -12.85 -8.46 -0.74
C LYS A 83 -14.27 -8.87 -0.35
N LEU A 84 -14.62 -8.80 0.94
CA LEU A 84 -15.96 -9.13 1.46
C LEU A 84 -16.96 -7.96 1.36
N HIS A 85 -16.51 -6.70 1.34
CA HIS A 85 -17.37 -5.50 1.19
C HIS A 85 -17.57 -5.06 -0.27
N GLY A 86 -17.31 -5.95 -1.23
CA GLY A 86 -17.42 -5.61 -2.65
C GLY A 86 -16.18 -4.85 -3.13
N GLY A 87 -15.35 -5.55 -3.89
CA GLY A 87 -14.31 -4.91 -4.68
C GLY A 87 -14.90 -3.72 -5.43
N TRP A 88 -14.27 -2.56 -5.29
CA TRP A 88 -14.53 -1.44 -6.18
C TRP A 88 -14.25 -1.92 -7.61
N PRO A 89 -15.23 -1.92 -8.51
CA PRO A 89 -14.98 -2.24 -9.89
C PRO A 89 -14.07 -1.16 -10.47
N SER A 90 -13.00 -1.59 -11.12
CA SER A 90 -12.56 -0.93 -12.35
C SER A 90 -13.81 -0.71 -13.21
N GLU A 91 -14.03 0.53 -13.65
CA GLU A 91 -15.10 0.96 -14.58
C GLU A 91 -16.48 1.30 -13.97
N ILE A 92 -16.63 2.53 -13.48
CA ILE A 92 -17.89 3.27 -13.56
C ILE A 92 -17.56 4.69 -14.07
N PRO A 93 -18.03 5.13 -15.26
CA PRO A 93 -17.96 6.54 -15.64
C PRO A 93 -18.79 7.36 -14.65
N ALA A 94 -18.20 8.42 -14.11
CA ALA A 94 -18.85 9.27 -13.11
C ALA A 94 -20.26 9.71 -13.57
N PRO A 95 -21.33 9.35 -12.84
CA PRO A 95 -22.64 9.85 -13.16
C PRO A 95 -22.78 11.28 -12.60
N GLY A 96 -22.97 12.22 -13.51
CA GLY A 96 -23.76 13.42 -13.26
C GLY A 96 -23.21 14.42 -12.24
N CYS A 97 -22.26 15.25 -12.66
CA CYS A 97 -22.33 16.67 -12.29
C CYS A 97 -23.41 17.31 -13.17
N SER A 98 -24.64 17.37 -12.67
CA SER A 98 -25.69 18.24 -13.21
C SER A 98 -25.26 19.71 -13.07
N ASN A 99 -24.75 20.30 -14.14
CA ASN A 99 -24.80 21.76 -14.29
C ASN A 99 -26.17 22.13 -14.87
N SER A 100 -27.09 22.53 -14.00
CA SER A 100 -28.23 23.35 -14.40
C SER A 100 -28.06 24.73 -13.78
N ALA A 101 -27.49 25.65 -14.57
CA ALA A 101 -27.66 27.08 -14.37
C ALA A 101 -27.66 27.77 -15.74
N LEU A 102 -28.89 28.08 -16.18
CA LEU A 102 -29.31 29.34 -16.80
C LEU A 102 -28.78 29.72 -18.20
N ALA A 103 -29.65 29.46 -19.19
CA ALA A 103 -30.17 30.39 -20.19
C ALA A 103 -29.44 31.72 -20.50
N GLY A 104 -29.22 31.96 -21.81
CA GLY A 104 -29.06 33.27 -22.42
C GLY A 104 -28.36 33.23 -23.78
N ARG A 105 -29.09 33.05 -24.89
CA ARG A 105 -29.13 33.99 -26.05
C ARG A 105 -28.03 35.06 -26.04
N TRP A 106 -27.15 35.08 -27.04
CA TRP A 106 -27.21 35.88 -28.28
C TRP A 106 -26.32 35.22 -29.33
#